data_AF-A0A1F5Y178-F1
#
_entry.id   AF-A0A1F5Y178-F1
#
_cell.length_a   1.000
_cell.length_b   1.000
_cell.length_c   1.000
_cell.angle_alpha   90.00
_cell.angle_beta   90.00
_cell.angle_gamma   90.00
#
_symmetry.space_group_name_H-M   'P 1'
#
loop_
_entity.id
_entity.type
_entity.pdbx_description
1 polymer ?
#
loop_
_entity_poly.entity_id
_entity_poly.type
_entity_poly.pdbx_seq_one_letter_code
_entity_poly.pdbx_strand_id
1 'polypeptide(L)' 'MTKIDQGGAITRVQLCGGQGCCPVVEIHHDKIVITDDDGGKVTLTKEQWREALTKVNLEA' A
#
# COMPACT_ATOMS: atom_id res chain seq x y z
N MET A 1 6.97 -13.30 6.54
CA MET A 1 7.90 -13.71 5.46
C MET A 1 7.78 -12.69 4.34
N THR A 2 8.72 -11.76 4.22
CA THR A 2 8.74 -10.80 3.10
C THR A 2 9.45 -11.46 1.93
N LYS A 3 8.72 -11.82 0.87
CA LYS A 3 9.33 -12.22 -0.40
C LYS A 3 9.73 -10.95 -1.15
N ILE A 4 11.03 -10.80 -1.38
CA ILE A 4 11.60 -9.69 -2.16
C ILE A 4 11.94 -10.27 -3.52
N ASP A 5 11.06 -10.09 -4.51
CA ASP A 5 11.32 -10.49 -5.89
C ASP A 5 12.22 -9.46 -6.56
N GLN A 6 13.41 -9.88 -7.01
CA GLN A 6 14.42 -9.03 -7.64
C GLN A 6 14.03 -8.70 -9.09
N GLY A 7 13.47 -7.50 -9.28
CA GLY A 7 13.20 -6.87 -10.57
C GLY A 7 12.83 -5.40 -10.38
N GLY A 8 13.74 -4.62 -9.77
CA GLY A 8 13.41 -3.36 -9.11
C GLY A 8 12.71 -3.66 -7.78
N ALA A 9 13.31 -3.28 -6.66
CA ALA A 9 12.84 -3.73 -5.34
C ALA A 9 11.41 -3.24 -5.08
N ILE A 10 10.43 -4.14 -5.21
CA ILE A 10 9.04 -3.89 -4.82
C ILE A 10 8.93 -4.25 -3.35
N THR A 11 8.54 -3.29 -2.51
CA THR A 11 8.26 -3.57 -1.10
C THR A 11 6.79 -3.90 -0.95
N ARG A 12 6.47 -5.09 -0.46
CA ARG A 12 5.10 -5.52 -0.20
C ARG A 12 4.82 -5.53 1.31
N VAL A 13 3.78 -4.81 1.70
CA VAL A 13 3.32 -4.69 3.09
C VAL A 13 1.87 -5.13 3.15
N GLN A 14 1.55 -6.09 4.02
CA GLN A 14 0.18 -6.47 4.29
C GLN A 14 -0.29 -5.76 5.57
N LEU A 15 -1.37 -5.00 5.47
CA LEU A 15 -1.91 -4.18 6.55
C LEU A 15 -3.02 -4.95 7.27
N CYS A 16 -2.68 -6.06 7.91
CA CYS A 16 -3.64 -6.79 8.71
C CYS A 16 -3.90 -6.06 10.05
N GLY A 17 -5.14 -5.61 10.23
CA GLY A 17 -5.65 -5.09 11.51
C GLY A 17 -6.30 -6.18 12.37
N GLY A 18 -6.89 -5.78 13.50
CA GLY A 18 -7.58 -6.69 14.43
C GLY A 18 -8.94 -7.23 13.96
N GLN A 19 -9.54 -6.64 12.92
CA GLN A 19 -10.85 -7.03 12.39
C GLN A 19 -10.82 -7.24 10.87
N GLY A 20 -10.41 -8.43 10.44
CA GLY A 20 -10.81 -9.06 9.17
C GLY A 20 -10.27 -8.48 7.85
N CYS A 21 -9.98 -7.19 7.77
CA CYS A 21 -9.39 -6.57 6.58
C CYS A 21 -7.86 -6.61 6.65
N CYS A 22 -7.25 -7.08 5.57
CA CYS A 22 -5.83 -7.30 5.37
C CYS A 22 -5.39 -6.80 3.98
N PRO A 23 -5.63 -5.51 3.64
CA PRO A 23 -5.23 -4.97 2.36
C PRO A 23 -3.71 -5.06 2.17
N VAL A 24 -3.29 -5.15 0.92
CA VAL A 24 -1.90 -5.29 0.50
C VAL A 24 -1.45 -3.99 -0.16
N VAL A 25 -0.33 -3.45 0.30
CA VAL A 25 0.34 -2.30 -0.30
C VAL A 25 1.62 -2.78 -0.98
N GLU A 26 1.74 -2.50 -2.27
CA GLU A 26 2.94 -2.74 -3.07
C GLU A 26 3.57 -1.40 -3.44
N ILE A 27 4.78 -1.16 -2.94
CA ILE A 27 5.55 0.06 -3.17
C ILE A 27 6.56 -0.24 -4.28
N HIS A 28 6.32 0.34 -5.44
CA HIS A 28 7.23 0.30 -6.58
C HIS A 28 8.11 1.55 -6.60
N HIS A 29 9.03 1.62 -7.56
CA HIS A 29 9.93 2.77 -7.69
C HIS A 29 9.19 4.08 -7.98
N ASP A 30 8.11 4.05 -8.75
CA ASP A 30 7.37 5.22 -9.26
C ASP A 30 5.95 5.36 -8.70
N LYS A 31 5.38 4.27 -8.19
CA LYS A 31 3.96 4.19 -7.81
C LYS A 31 3.73 3.30 -6.59
N ILE A 32 2.57 3.49 -5.97
CA ILE A 32 2.05 2.65 -4.90
C ILE A 32 0.79 1.98 -5.40
N VAL A 33 0.66 0.67 -5.20
CA VAL A 33 -0.56 -0.09 -5.51
C VAL A 33 -1.14 -0.60 -4.20
N ILE A 34 -2.42 -0.33 -3.97
CA ILE A 34 -3.18 -0.82 -2.83
C ILE A 34 -4.21 -1.82 -3.36
N THR A 35 -4.21 -3.03 -2.83
CA THR A 35 -5.20 -4.08 -3.13
C THR A 35 -6.00 -4.35 -1.87
N ASP A 36 -7.33 -4.24 -1.93
CA ASP A 36 -8.23 -4.61 -0.84
C ASP A 36 -8.41 -6.14 -0.76
N ASP A 37 -9.15 -6.60 0.25
CA ASP A 37 -9.39 -8.02 0.52
C ASP A 37 -10.27 -8.70 -0.53
N ASP A 38 -11.09 -7.93 -1.25
CA ASP A 38 -11.95 -8.40 -2.35
C ASP A 38 -11.22 -8.39 -3.70
N GLY A 39 -9.96 -7.93 -3.72
CA GLY A 39 -9.11 -7.85 -4.90
C GLY A 39 -9.27 -6.57 -5.72
N GLY A 40 -10.04 -5.59 -5.23
CA GLY A 40 -10.11 -4.24 -5.77
C GLY A 40 -8.75 -3.53 -5.66
N LYS A 41 -8.39 -2.73 -6.68
CA LYS A 41 -7.06 -2.13 -6.79
C LYS A 41 -7.11 -0.64 -7.06
N VAL A 42 -6.27 0.10 -6.34
CA VAL A 42 -6.01 1.52 -6.59
C VAL A 42 -4.52 1.71 -6.79
N THR A 43 -4.15 2.48 -7.81
CA THR A 43 -2.76 2.88 -8.06
C THR A 43 -2.61 4.37 -7.80
N LEU A 44 -1.60 4.74 -7.04
CA LEU A 44 -1.30 6.11 -6.64
C LEU A 44 0.10 6.51 -7.12
N THR A 45 0.25 7.77 -7.53
CA THR A 45 1.58 8.39 -7.62
C THR A 45 2.13 8.64 -6.22
N LYS A 46 3.43 8.94 -6.12
CA LYS A 46 4.06 9.33 -4.85
C LYS A 46 3.44 10.61 -4.26
N GLU A 47 3.00 11.56 -5.07
CA GLU A 47 2.35 12.78 -4.54
C GLU A 47 0.98 12.44 -3.95
N GLN A 48 0.15 11.69 -4.68
CA GLN A 48 -1.16 11.27 -4.20
C GLN A 48 -1.07 10.45 -2.90
N TRP A 49 -0.05 9.59 -2.79
CA TRP A 49 0.22 8.85 -1.56
C TRP A 49 0.58 9.77 -0.39
N ARG A 50 1.42 10.79 -0.61
CA ARG A 50 1.75 11.78 0.43
C ARG A 50 0.50 12.55 0.87
N GLU A 51 -0.31 13.02 -0.08
CA GLU A 51 -1.56 13.71 0.24
C GLU A 51 -2.54 12.83 1.03
N ALA A 52 -2.67 11.55 0.65
CA ALA A 52 -3.51 10.59 1.36
C ALA A 52 -3.03 10.40 2.81
N LEU A 53 -1.73 10.23 3.02
CA LEU A 53 -1.14 10.12 4.37
C LEU A 53 -1.36 11.38 5.19
N THR A 54 -1.21 12.56 4.59
CA THR A 54 -1.46 13.84 5.28
C THR A 54 -2.93 13.93 5.74
N LYS A 55 -3.89 13.54 4.90
CA LYS A 55 -5.32 13.56 5.26
C LYS A 55 -5.65 12.61 6.40
N VAL A 56 -5.09 11.39 6.36
CA VAL A 56 -5.33 10.38 7.41
C VAL A 56 -4.65 10.77 8.73
N ASN A 57 -3.48 11.43 8.68
CA ASN A 57 -2.72 11.81 9.87
C ASN A 57 -3.14 13.15 10.48
N LEU A 58 -4.17 13.81 9.94
CA LEU A 58 -4.76 15.06 10.48
C LEU A 58 -6.03 14.81 11.31
N GLU A 59 -6.51 13.57 11.37
CA GLU A 59 -7.68 13.18 12.20
C GLU A 59 -7.28 12.30 13.39
N ALA A 60 -6.13 12.61 14.02
CA ALA A 60 -5.66 11.96 15.26
C ALA A 60 -5.57 12.97 16.41
#